data_AF-A0A968XMH0-F1
#
_entry.id   AF-A0A968XMH0-F1
#
_cell.length_a   1.000
_cell.length_b   1.000
_cell.length_c   1.000
_cell.angle_alpha   90.00
_cell.angle_beta   90.00
_cell.angle_gamma   90.00
#
_symmetry.space_group_name_H-M   'P 1'
#
loop_
_entity.id
_entity.type
_entity.pdbx_description
1 polymer ?
#
loop_
_entity_poly.entity_id
_entity_poly.type
_entity_poly.pdbx_seq_one_letter_code
_entity_poly.pdbx_strand_id
1 'polypeptide(L)'
;MLGAKVWDDGSLSHALLDRVTTAVELYKAGKVKKLLVSGDNPTQQYDEPTAMKAEAVRQGVPENDVVLDFAGRRTYDTCYRAKEIFEVKKAIIVTQEFHLPRSIYLCQNMEVDSIGIVANKRTYLAEDYWAFREFFSVFSAWFEMNFIPFEPIKGNKEPIEQ
;
A
#
# COMPACT_ATOMS: atom_id res chain seq x y z
N MET A 1 -2.03 -1.64 -2.80
CA MET A 1 -2.16 -0.23 -2.39
C MET A 1 -1.65 -0.11 -0.97
N LEU A 2 -0.85 0.92 -0.72
CA LEU A 2 -0.21 1.12 0.59
C LEU A 2 -1.09 1.96 1.50
N GLY A 3 -1.03 1.65 2.79
CA GLY A 3 -1.74 2.38 3.82
C GLY A 3 -1.18 3.78 4.13
N ALA A 4 -2.04 4.63 4.68
CA ALA A 4 -1.78 5.96 5.23
C ALA A 4 -2.71 6.20 6.43
N LYS A 5 -2.69 7.41 7.00
CA LYS A 5 -3.50 7.71 8.19
C LYS A 5 -5.00 7.52 7.95
N VAL A 6 -5.68 6.86 8.88
CA VAL A 6 -7.14 6.91 9.09
C VAL A 6 -7.41 7.88 10.24
N TRP A 7 -8.45 8.71 10.12
CA TRP A 7 -8.84 9.66 11.16
C TRP A 7 -9.53 8.96 12.32
N ASP A 8 -9.57 9.63 13.48
CA ASP A 8 -10.11 9.07 14.72
C ASP A 8 -11.62 8.75 14.63
N ASP A 9 -12.32 9.33 13.66
CA ASP A 9 -13.73 9.06 13.34
C ASP A 9 -13.91 7.86 12.37
N GLY A 10 -12.83 7.18 11.99
CA GLY A 10 -12.81 6.06 11.06
C GLY A 10 -12.81 6.46 9.58
N SER A 11 -12.85 7.76 9.27
CA SER A 11 -12.81 8.23 7.88
C SER A 11 -11.40 8.19 7.30
N LEU A 12 -11.29 7.94 5.99
CA LEU A 12 -10.01 7.93 5.29
C LEU A 12 -9.41 9.33 5.27
N SER A 13 -8.10 9.45 5.51
CA SER A 13 -7.41 10.70 5.15
C SER A 13 -7.53 11.00 3.67
N HIS A 14 -7.39 12.26 3.30
CA HIS A 14 -7.39 12.68 1.90
C HIS A 14 -6.38 11.89 1.05
N ALA A 15 -5.19 11.65 1.59
CA ALA A 15 -4.16 10.85 0.94
C ALA A 15 -4.60 9.40 0.72
N LEU A 16 -5.23 8.78 1.72
CA LEU A 16 -5.70 7.41 1.64
C LEU A 16 -6.90 7.27 0.68
N LEU A 17 -7.84 8.20 0.73
CA LEU A 17 -8.97 8.27 -0.20
C LEU A 17 -8.50 8.42 -1.65
N ASP A 18 -7.48 9.23 -1.91
CA ASP A 18 -6.95 9.39 -3.26
C ASP A 18 -6.27 8.11 -3.76
N ARG A 19 -5.57 7.38 -2.88
CA ARG A 19 -5.01 6.06 -3.22
C ARG A 19 -6.13 5.08 -3.56
N VAL A 20 -7.19 5.02 -2.75
CA VAL A 20 -8.34 4.16 -3.00
C VAL A 20 -8.98 4.48 -4.35
N THR A 21 -9.29 5.75 -4.57
CA THR A 21 -9.90 6.22 -5.81
C THR A 21 -9.03 5.90 -7.03
N THR A 22 -7.72 6.11 -6.94
CA THR A 22 -6.78 5.81 -8.03
C THR A 22 -6.72 4.31 -8.34
N ALA A 23 -6.71 3.43 -7.33
CA ALA A 23 -6.69 2.00 -7.59
C ALA A 23 -8.04 1.49 -8.14
N VAL A 24 -9.15 2.07 -7.72
CA VAL A 24 -10.48 1.79 -8.29
C VAL A 24 -10.52 2.19 -9.77
N GLU A 25 -9.96 3.35 -10.13
CA GLU A 25 -9.85 3.77 -11.54
C GLU A 25 -9.04 2.76 -12.37
N LEU A 26 -7.91 2.27 -11.84
CA LEU A 26 -7.10 1.23 -12.50
C LEU A 26 -7.86 -0.09 -12.67
N TYR A 27 -8.61 -0.51 -11.64
CA TYR A 27 -9.44 -1.71 -11.68
C TYR A 27 -10.53 -1.57 -12.75
N LYS A 28 -11.28 -0.46 -12.74
CA LYS A 28 -12.35 -0.20 -13.72
C LYS A 28 -11.82 -0.06 -15.14
N ALA A 29 -10.59 0.42 -15.31
CA ALA A 29 -9.91 0.48 -16.60
C ALA A 29 -9.32 -0.89 -17.05
N GLY A 30 -9.51 -1.96 -16.28
CA GLY A 30 -9.01 -3.31 -16.58
C GLY A 30 -7.49 -3.44 -16.50
N LYS A 31 -6.81 -2.51 -15.82
CA LYS A 31 -5.34 -2.54 -15.66
C LYS A 31 -4.88 -3.49 -14.55
N VAL A 32 -5.75 -3.74 -13.58
CA VAL A 32 -5.56 -4.72 -12.51
C VAL A 32 -6.83 -5.56 -12.35
N LYS A 33 -6.68 -6.80 -11.89
CA LYS A 33 -7.81 -7.73 -11.68
C LYS A 33 -8.30 -7.75 -10.23
N LYS A 34 -7.44 -7.38 -9.29
CA LYS A 34 -7.72 -7.37 -7.85
C LYS A 34 -6.96 -6.24 -7.17
N LEU A 35 -7.45 -5.83 -6.01
CA LEU A 35 -6.86 -4.82 -5.15
C LEU A 35 -6.36 -5.50 -3.87
N LEU A 36 -5.04 -5.55 -3.70
CA LEU A 36 -4.43 -5.84 -2.39
C LEU A 36 -4.35 -4.54 -1.60
N VAL A 37 -5.07 -4.43 -0.48
CA VAL A 37 -5.01 -3.27 0.42
C VAL A 37 -4.24 -3.64 1.68
N SER A 38 -3.08 -3.01 1.87
CA SER A 38 -2.13 -3.37 2.91
C SER A 38 -1.88 -2.19 3.84
N GLY A 39 -2.04 -2.43 5.14
CA GLY A 39 -1.94 -1.44 6.20
C GLY A 39 -1.79 -2.10 7.57
N ASP A 40 -1.79 -1.28 8.62
CA ASP A 40 -1.75 -1.77 10.00
C ASP A 40 -3.16 -1.86 10.59
N ASN A 41 -3.34 -2.73 11.58
CA ASN A 41 -4.57 -2.83 12.37
C ASN A 41 -4.22 -2.82 13.87
N PRO A 42 -3.66 -1.72 14.41
CA PRO A 42 -3.13 -1.69 15.77
C PRO A 42 -4.21 -1.79 16.85
N THR A 43 -5.49 -1.53 16.53
CA THR A 43 -6.65 -1.70 17.45
C THR A 43 -7.95 -1.97 16.66
N GLN A 44 -8.96 -2.62 17.28
CA GLN A 44 -10.30 -2.79 16.69
C GLN A 44 -11.00 -1.50 16.24
N GLN A 45 -10.53 -0.34 16.73
CA GLN A 45 -11.09 0.98 16.40
C GLN A 45 -10.37 1.66 15.22
N TYR A 46 -9.24 1.09 14.76
CA TYR A 46 -8.41 1.59 13.66
C TYR A 46 -8.04 0.44 12.72
N ASP A 47 -9.02 -0.02 11.94
CA ASP A 47 -8.81 -1.02 10.91
C ASP A 47 -8.73 -0.34 9.53
N GLU A 48 -7.50 0.03 9.18
CA GLU A 48 -7.22 0.71 7.93
C GLU A 48 -7.59 -0.12 6.68
N PRO A 49 -7.12 -1.38 6.53
CA PRO A 49 -7.47 -2.19 5.36
C PRO A 49 -8.98 -2.36 5.20
N THR A 50 -9.73 -2.52 6.29
CA THR A 50 -11.20 -2.61 6.23
C THR A 50 -11.84 -1.32 5.74
N ALA A 51 -11.39 -0.16 6.21
CA ALA A 51 -11.90 1.14 5.73
C ALA A 51 -11.60 1.36 4.24
N MET A 52 -10.39 0.98 3.78
CA MET A 52 -10.01 1.04 2.36
C MET A 52 -10.89 0.14 1.50
N LYS A 53 -11.16 -1.08 1.98
CA LYS A 53 -12.03 -2.04 1.28
C LYS A 53 -13.46 -1.53 1.21
N ALA A 54 -14.01 -1.02 2.30
CA ALA A 54 -15.34 -0.45 2.33
C ALA A 54 -15.48 0.68 1.28
N GLU A 55 -14.48 1.57 1.19
CA GLU A 55 -14.48 2.63 0.20
C GLU A 55 -14.35 2.11 -1.24
N ALA A 56 -13.48 1.13 -1.51
CA ALA A 56 -13.35 0.53 -2.83
C ALA A 56 -14.65 -0.14 -3.30
N VAL A 57 -15.32 -0.87 -2.38
CA VAL A 57 -16.62 -1.50 -2.63
C VAL A 57 -17.70 -0.45 -2.87
N ARG A 58 -17.74 0.62 -2.08
CA ARG A 58 -18.65 1.76 -2.28
C ARG A 58 -18.46 2.40 -3.64
N GLN A 59 -17.23 2.45 -4.15
CA GLN A 59 -16.94 2.93 -5.50
C GLN A 59 -17.19 1.89 -6.61
N GLY A 60 -17.63 0.68 -6.29
CA GLY A 60 -18.12 -0.31 -7.25
C GLY A 60 -17.16 -1.44 -7.61
N VAL A 61 -16.11 -1.68 -6.81
CA VAL A 61 -15.28 -2.89 -6.92
C VAL A 61 -15.98 -4.05 -6.19
N PRO A 62 -16.12 -5.24 -6.80
CA PRO A 62 -16.66 -6.41 -6.10
C PRO A 62 -15.86 -6.73 -4.84
N GLU A 63 -16.55 -7.12 -3.77
CA GLU A 63 -15.91 -7.36 -2.47
C GLU A 63 -14.81 -8.44 -2.54
N ASN A 64 -15.04 -9.49 -3.33
CA ASN A 64 -14.10 -10.61 -3.53
C ASN A 64 -12.82 -10.21 -4.30
N ASP A 65 -12.84 -9.06 -4.96
CA ASP A 65 -11.68 -8.53 -5.67
C ASP A 65 -10.85 -7.58 -4.81
N VAL A 66 -11.24 -7.36 -3.55
CA VAL A 66 -10.46 -6.57 -2.59
C VAL A 66 -9.93 -7.47 -1.47
N VAL A 67 -8.64 -7.75 -1.53
CA VAL A 67 -7.91 -8.61 -0.58
C VAL A 67 -7.26 -7.74 0.49
N LEU A 68 -7.49 -8.10 1.76
CA LEU A 68 -7.01 -7.36 2.92
C LEU A 68 -5.67 -7.91 3.40
N ASP A 69 -4.74 -7.03 3.71
CA ASP A 69 -3.50 -7.34 4.42
C ASP A 69 -3.35 -6.46 5.66
N PHE A 70 -3.65 -7.04 6.83
CA PHE A 70 -3.61 -6.34 8.14
C PHE A 70 -2.22 -6.29 8.78
N ALA A 71 -1.20 -6.89 8.14
CA ALA A 71 0.15 -6.96 8.67
C ALA A 71 1.15 -6.13 7.83
N GLY A 72 0.65 -5.16 7.06
CA GLY A 72 1.41 -4.23 6.24
C GLY A 72 1.90 -2.99 6.98
N ARG A 73 2.51 -3.16 8.16
CA ARG A 73 2.84 -2.04 9.08
C ARG A 73 3.91 -1.10 8.54
N ARG A 74 4.77 -1.60 7.66
CA ARG A 74 5.81 -0.86 6.95
C ARG A 74 5.75 -1.22 5.49
N THR A 75 6.25 -0.35 4.63
CA THR A 75 6.37 -0.61 3.18
C THR A 75 7.16 -1.90 2.90
N TYR A 76 8.18 -2.21 3.72
CA TYR A 76 8.91 -3.48 3.67
C TYR A 76 7.99 -4.68 3.93
N ASP A 77 7.15 -4.63 4.97
CA ASP A 77 6.23 -5.73 5.29
C ASP A 77 5.21 -5.93 4.17
N THR A 78 4.65 -4.85 3.62
CA THR A 78 3.73 -4.95 2.48
C THR A 78 4.39 -5.63 1.28
N CYS A 79 5.60 -5.21 0.89
CA CYS A 79 6.27 -5.79 -0.27
C CYS A 79 6.65 -7.27 -0.03
N TYR A 80 7.12 -7.61 1.17
CA TYR A 80 7.48 -8.99 1.52
C TYR A 80 6.24 -9.88 1.50
N ARG A 81 5.15 -9.43 2.12
CA ARG A 81 3.91 -10.19 2.22
C ARG A 81 3.24 -10.30 0.86
N ALA A 82 3.28 -9.26 0.01
CA ALA A 82 2.82 -9.35 -1.37
C ALA A 82 3.46 -10.53 -2.10
N LYS A 83 4.77 -10.73 -1.94
CA LYS A 83 5.50 -11.86 -2.54
C LYS A 83 5.20 -13.19 -1.85
N GLU A 84 5.41 -13.28 -0.53
CA GLU A 84 5.48 -14.55 0.19
C GLU A 84 4.12 -15.08 0.63
N ILE A 85 3.19 -14.18 0.96
CA ILE A 85 1.86 -14.51 1.48
C ILE A 85 0.84 -14.51 0.35
N PHE A 86 0.79 -13.42 -0.41
CA PHE A 86 -0.21 -13.20 -1.45
C PHE A 86 0.23 -13.69 -2.84
N GLU A 87 1.46 -14.18 -2.97
CA GLU A 87 2.05 -14.72 -4.20
C GLU A 87 1.93 -13.77 -5.42
N VAL A 88 1.97 -12.46 -5.16
CA VAL A 88 1.90 -11.40 -6.17
C VAL A 88 3.19 -11.40 -6.99
N LYS A 89 3.05 -11.66 -8.29
CA LYS A 89 4.19 -11.60 -9.24
C LYS A 89 4.36 -10.22 -9.87
N LYS A 90 3.25 -9.55 -10.17
CA LYS A 90 3.21 -8.24 -10.83
C LYS A 90 2.27 -7.32 -10.09
N ALA A 91 2.69 -6.07 -9.88
CA ALA A 91 1.91 -5.10 -9.12
C ALA A 91 1.95 -3.69 -9.74
N ILE A 92 0.83 -2.98 -9.64
CA ILE A 92 0.82 -1.53 -9.76
C ILE A 92 0.74 -0.96 -8.35
N ILE A 93 1.80 -0.30 -7.90
CA ILE A 93 1.86 0.34 -6.60
C ILE A 93 1.18 1.70 -6.72
N VAL A 94 0.14 1.89 -5.92
CA VAL A 94 -0.59 3.16 -5.82
C VAL A 94 -0.26 3.81 -4.48
N THR A 95 0.39 4.97 -4.53
CA THR A 95 0.75 5.80 -3.36
C THR A 95 1.01 7.24 -3.80
N GLN A 96 1.29 8.15 -2.87
CA GLN A 96 1.66 9.53 -3.24
C GLN A 96 3.06 9.59 -3.87
N GLU A 97 3.29 10.61 -4.70
CA GLU A 97 4.52 10.82 -5.46
C GLU A 97 5.78 10.67 -4.61
N PHE A 98 5.81 11.32 -3.44
CA PHE A 98 6.96 11.30 -2.54
C PHE A 98 7.30 9.88 -2.03
N HIS A 99 6.31 9.00 -1.89
CA HIS A 99 6.48 7.64 -1.31
C HIS A 99 6.73 6.56 -2.38
N LEU A 100 6.52 6.91 -3.66
CA LEU A 100 6.56 5.97 -4.77
C LEU A 100 7.97 5.38 -5.01
N PRO A 101 9.07 6.16 -4.99
CA PRO A 101 10.42 5.61 -5.23
C PRO A 101 10.82 4.52 -4.23
N ARG A 102 10.60 4.77 -2.92
CA ARG A 102 10.86 3.77 -1.86
C ARG A 102 10.08 2.49 -2.10
N SER A 103 8.80 2.63 -2.42
CA SER A 103 7.87 1.51 -2.56
C SER A 103 8.23 0.62 -3.75
N ILE A 104 8.54 1.20 -4.90
CA ILE A 104 9.01 0.47 -6.08
C ILE A 104 10.33 -0.24 -5.77
N TYR A 105 11.29 0.47 -5.18
CA TYR A 105 12.60 -0.10 -4.85
C TYR A 105 12.48 -1.34 -3.95
N LEU A 106 11.70 -1.25 -2.87
CA LEU A 106 11.52 -2.37 -1.94
C LEU A 106 10.82 -3.56 -2.60
N CYS A 107 9.74 -3.32 -3.34
CA CYS A 107 8.98 -4.39 -3.97
C CYS A 107 9.77 -5.10 -5.08
N GLN A 108 10.54 -4.35 -5.89
CA GLN A 108 11.40 -4.94 -6.91
C GLN A 108 12.54 -5.78 -6.31
N ASN A 109 13.15 -5.32 -5.21
CA ASN A 109 14.16 -6.12 -4.48
C ASN A 109 13.58 -7.39 -3.85
N MET A 110 12.27 -7.46 -3.67
CA MET A 110 11.53 -8.65 -3.20
C MET A 110 10.95 -9.45 -4.36
N GLU A 111 11.45 -9.24 -5.58
CA GLU A 111 11.05 -9.95 -6.80
C GLU A 111 9.57 -9.81 -7.15
N VAL A 112 8.95 -8.69 -6.76
CA VAL A 112 7.64 -8.27 -7.28
C VAL A 112 7.90 -7.32 -8.45
N ASP A 113 7.53 -7.74 -9.67
CA ASP A 113 7.63 -6.90 -10.88
C ASP A 113 6.60 -5.76 -10.78
N SER A 114 7.06 -4.64 -10.21
CA SER A 114 6.20 -3.53 -9.84
C SER A 114 6.48 -2.25 -10.63
N ILE A 115 5.41 -1.59 -11.04
CA ILE A 115 5.41 -0.20 -11.52
C ILE A 115 4.64 0.68 -10.53
N GLY A 116 4.82 2.00 -10.61
CA GLY A 116 4.14 2.95 -9.73
C GLY A 116 3.13 3.86 -10.45
N ILE A 117 2.06 4.21 -9.75
CA ILE A 117 1.11 5.25 -10.15
C ILE A 117 0.95 6.24 -8.99
N VAL A 118 1.11 7.52 -9.34
CA VAL A 118 0.95 8.64 -8.42
C VAL A 118 -0.52 8.88 -8.12
N ALA A 119 -0.87 8.92 -6.84
CA ALA A 119 -2.23 9.15 -6.34
C ALA A 119 -2.42 10.57 -5.78
N ASN A 120 -1.66 11.57 -6.22
CA ASN A 120 -1.86 12.96 -5.80
C ASN A 120 -3.06 13.53 -6.58
N LYS A 121 -4.27 13.46 -6.03
CA LYS A 121 -5.47 14.12 -6.63
C LYS A 121 -5.74 15.50 -6.01
N ARG A 122 -4.95 15.90 -5.02
CA ARG A 122 -5.02 17.19 -4.32
C ARG A 122 -3.60 17.73 -4.12
N THR A 123 -3.50 19.03 -3.89
CA THR A 123 -2.25 19.65 -3.41
C THR A 123 -2.12 19.38 -1.92
N TYR A 124 -1.07 18.69 -1.51
CA TYR A 124 -0.78 18.46 -0.10
C TYR A 124 0.19 19.53 0.39
N LEU A 125 -0.26 20.41 1.29
CA LEU A 125 0.61 21.43 1.90
C LEU A 125 1.77 20.73 2.63
N ALA A 126 2.99 21.21 2.38
CA ALA A 126 4.26 20.61 2.80
C ALA A 126 4.77 19.41 1.98
N GLU A 127 4.28 19.16 0.76
CA GLU A 127 4.81 18.15 -0.18
C GLU A 127 6.34 18.12 -0.24
N ASP A 128 6.99 19.28 -0.30
CA ASP A 128 8.46 19.38 -0.32
C ASP A 128 9.12 18.95 0.99
N TYR A 129 8.51 19.23 2.15
CA TYR A 129 9.01 18.82 3.46
C TYR A 129 8.80 17.31 3.70
N TRP A 130 7.64 16.78 3.30
CA TRP A 130 7.38 15.34 3.32
C TRP A 130 8.30 14.61 2.33
N ALA A 131 8.51 15.13 1.12
CA ALA A 131 9.45 14.58 0.14
C ALA A 131 10.92 14.63 0.61
N PHE A 132 11.34 15.71 1.28
CA PHE A 132 12.68 15.83 1.86
C PHE A 132 12.87 14.85 3.05
N ARG A 133 11.86 14.68 3.90
CA ARG A 133 11.84 13.63 4.94
C ARG A 133 11.78 12.22 4.34
N GLU A 134 11.13 12.07 3.18
CA GLU A 134 11.04 10.79 2.48
C GLU A 134 12.37 10.41 1.81
N PHE A 135 13.18 11.37 1.35
CA PHE A 135 14.55 11.09 0.89
C PHE A 135 15.38 10.42 2.01
N PHE A 136 15.29 10.94 3.24
CA PHE A 136 15.88 10.28 4.41
C PHE A 136 15.21 8.96 4.75
N SER A 137 13.92 8.78 4.46
CA SER A 137 13.22 7.52 4.67
C SER A 137 13.54 6.46 3.60
N VAL A 138 13.85 6.85 2.36
CA VAL A 138 14.36 5.98 1.28
C VAL A 138 15.78 5.54 1.63
N PHE A 139 16.62 6.49 2.07
CA PHE A 139 17.96 6.21 2.56
C PHE A 139 17.91 5.29 3.80
N SER A 140 17.02 5.54 4.75
CA SER A 140 16.79 4.64 5.88
C SER A 140 16.26 3.30 5.43
N ALA A 141 15.33 3.20 4.46
CA ALA A 141 14.85 1.91 3.95
C ALA A 141 15.96 1.10 3.27
N TRP A 142 16.79 1.78 2.51
CA TRP A 142 18.00 1.20 1.91
C TRP A 142 18.97 0.75 3.01
N PHE A 143 19.22 1.59 4.02
CA PHE A 143 20.11 1.27 5.14
C PHE A 143 19.57 0.10 5.96
N GLU A 144 18.28 0.10 6.25
CA GLU A 144 17.53 -0.95 6.92
C GLU A 144 17.66 -2.28 6.17
N MET A 145 17.42 -2.32 4.86
CA MET A 145 17.58 -3.56 4.08
C MET A 145 19.03 -4.07 4.03
N ASN A 146 20.01 -3.19 4.03
CA ASN A 146 21.42 -3.58 3.85
C ASN A 146 22.15 -3.85 5.17
N PHE A 147 21.70 -3.28 6.29
CA PHE A 147 22.45 -3.30 7.55
C PHE A 147 21.65 -3.70 8.79
N ILE A 148 20.32 -3.82 8.70
CA ILE A 148 19.47 -4.24 9.83
C ILE A 148 18.73 -5.53 9.44
N PRO A 149 18.91 -6.64 10.17
CA PRO A 149 18.12 -7.83 9.93
C PRO A 149 16.67 -7.54 10.30
N PHE A 150 15.82 -7.32 9.30
CA PHE A 150 14.38 -7.21 9.52
C PHE A 150 13.73 -8.58 9.52
N GLU A 151 13.06 -8.92 10.62
CA GLU A 151 12.11 -10.01 10.61
C GLU A 151 10.73 -9.49 10.16
N PRO A 152 10.25 -9.89 8.96
CA PRO A 152 8.91 -9.53 8.49
C PRO A 152 7.85 -10.30 9.26
N ILE A 153 6.63 -9.76 9.28
CA ILE A 153 5.47 -10.46 9.86
C ILE A 153 5.08 -11.61 8.94
N LYS A 154 5.40 -12.82 9.37
CA LYS A 154 5.07 -14.07 8.68
C LYS A 154 3.58 -14.40 8.82
N GLY A 155 3.10 -15.28 7.96
CA GLY A 155 1.72 -15.76 7.94
C GLY A 155 1.60 -17.02 7.08
N ASN A 156 0.40 -17.58 7.01
CA ASN A 156 0.10 -18.65 6.06
C ASN A 156 -0.04 -18.05 4.65
N LYS A 157 0.17 -18.85 3.61
CA LYS A 157 -0.05 -18.43 2.22
C LYS A 157 -1.54 -18.19 1.96
N GLU A 158 -1.84 -17.06 1.36
CA GLU A 158 -3.18 -16.61 0.96
C GLU A 158 -3.11 -16.02 -0.47
N PRO A 159 -2.92 -16.87 -1.50
CA PRO A 159 -2.66 -16.40 -2.86
C PRO A 159 -3.77 -15.48 -3.37
N ILE A 160 -3.39 -14.32 -3.91
CA ILE A 160 -4.33 -13.26 -4.29
C ILE A 160 -5.33 -13.71 -5.38
N GLU A 161 -4.94 -14.65 -6.23
CA GLU A 161 -5.74 -15.10 -7.39
C GLU A 161 -6.88 -16.07 -7.04
N GLN A 162 -7.02 -16.48 -5.77
CA GLN A 162 -8.09 -17.40 -5.32
C GLN A 162 -9.49 -16.79 -5.33
#